data_AF-H0FAG7-F1
#
_entry.id   AF-H0FAG7-F1
#
_cell.length_a   1.000
_cell.length_b   1.000
_cell.length_c   1.000
_cell.angle_alpha   90.00
_cell.angle_beta   90.00
_cell.angle_gamma   90.00
#
_symmetry.space_group_name_H-M   'P 1'
#
loop_
_entity.id
_entity.type
_entity.pdbx_description
1 polymer ?
#
loop_
_entity_poly.entity_id
_entity_poly.type
_entity_poly.pdbx_seq_one_letter_code
_entity_poly.pdbx_strand_id
1 'polypeptide(L)'
;MSLSTRCPQCGTTFKVVPDQLRVRNGLVRCGACSTVFDGRACLLPAPGAPIAPAAPAGAPLPSSAATVAAPVLSAPTPHAP
;
A
#
# COMPACT_ATOMS: atom_id res chain seq x y z
N MET A 1 -15.47 13.98 5.72
CA MET A 1 -14.40 13.26 4.98
C MET A 1 -13.03 13.80 5.35
N SER A 2 -12.04 12.92 5.58
CA SER A 2 -10.62 13.27 5.77
C SER A 2 -9.79 12.84 4.56
N LEU A 3 -8.82 13.65 4.15
CA LEU A 3 -7.82 13.31 3.14
C LEU A 3 -6.57 12.71 3.81
N SER A 4 -5.89 11.77 3.16
CA SER A 4 -4.61 11.24 3.64
C SER A 4 -3.47 12.00 2.95
N THR A 5 -2.48 12.47 3.73
CA THR A 5 -1.27 13.14 3.22
C THR A 5 -0.03 12.46 3.78
N ARG A 6 1.07 12.46 3.02
CA ARG A 6 2.38 11.98 3.48
C ARG A 6 3.32 13.15 3.71
N CYS A 7 4.13 13.11 4.75
CA CYS A 7 5.16 14.12 4.96
C CYS A 7 6.39 13.82 4.06
N PRO A 8 6.89 14.78 3.27
CA PRO A 8 8.08 14.58 2.45
C PRO A 8 9.38 14.52 3.27
N GLN A 9 9.37 14.96 4.53
CA GLN A 9 10.58 15.08 5.34
C GLN A 9 10.83 13.84 6.21
N CYS A 10 9.78 13.24 6.79
CA CYS A 10 9.87 12.04 7.63
C CYS A 10 9.10 10.84 7.07
N GLY A 11 8.34 11.00 5.99
CA GLY A 11 7.57 9.92 5.37
C GLY A 11 6.29 9.51 6.11
N THR A 12 5.94 10.15 7.24
CA THR A 12 4.74 9.82 8.02
C THR A 12 3.46 10.14 7.25
N THR A 13 2.54 9.17 7.16
CA THR A 13 1.20 9.36 6.60
C THR A 13 0.22 9.71 7.70
N PHE A 14 -0.57 10.77 7.49
CA PHE A 14 -1.56 11.22 8.46
C PHE A 14 -2.82 11.76 7.76
N LYS A 15 -3.92 11.82 8.50
CA LYS A 15 -5.20 12.33 8.01
C LYS A 15 -5.31 13.83 8.28
N VAL A 16 -5.71 14.56 7.24
CA VAL A 16 -5.96 15.99 7.30
C VAL A 16 -7.38 16.29 6.88
N VAL A 17 -7.96 17.33 7.47
CA VAL A 17 -9.29 17.80 7.08
C VAL A 17 -9.11 18.79 5.92
N PRO A 18 -9.78 18.62 4.77
CA PRO A 18 -9.67 19.53 3.63
C PRO A 18 -10.00 20.98 4.01
N ASP A 19 -10.95 21.15 4.93
CA ASP A 19 -11.35 22.45 5.47
C ASP A 19 -10.18 23.17 6.17
N GLN A 20 -9.44 22.45 7.02
CA GLN A 20 -8.26 22.97 7.71
C GLN A 20 -7.12 23.33 6.75
N LEU A 21 -6.95 22.58 5.66
CA LEU A 21 -6.02 22.98 4.60
C LEU A 21 -6.47 24.30 3.97
N ARG A 22 -7.75 24.45 3.65
CA ARG A 22 -8.27 25.63 2.93
C ARG A 22 -8.05 26.92 3.71
N VAL A 23 -8.31 26.90 5.02
CA VAL A 23 -8.12 28.06 5.93
C VAL A 23 -6.66 28.48 6.03
N ARG A 24 -5.71 27.55 5.87
CA ARG A 24 -4.27 27.76 6.08
C ARG A 24 -3.49 27.91 4.76
N ASN A 25 -4.16 28.30 3.67
CA ASN A 25 -3.58 28.37 2.33
C ASN A 25 -2.97 27.04 1.82
N GLY A 26 -3.45 25.91 2.32
CA GLY A 26 -2.96 24.57 1.96
C GLY A 26 -1.75 24.10 2.76
N LEU A 27 -1.25 24.90 3.71
CA LEU A 27 -0.12 24.55 4.57
C LEU A 27 -0.53 23.63 5.72
N VAL A 28 0.28 22.61 5.95
CA VAL A 28 0.05 21.59 6.96
C VAL A 28 1.32 21.36 7.76
N ARG A 29 1.17 21.21 9.09
CA ARG A 29 2.26 20.85 9.99
C ARG A 29 2.24 19.33 10.22
N CYS A 30 3.37 18.66 10.01
CA CYS A 30 3.50 17.24 10.32
C CYS A 30 3.38 17.02 11.84
N GLY A 31 2.52 16.10 12.27
CA GLY A 31 2.40 15.72 13.68
C GLY A 31 3.61 14.94 14.24
N ALA A 32 4.46 14.38 13.37
CA ALA A 32 5.64 13.62 13.77
C ALA A 32 6.91 14.48 13.88
N CYS A 33 7.25 15.21 12.81
CA CYS A 33 8.48 16.03 12.77
C CYS A 33 8.25 17.54 12.90
N SER A 34 6.99 18.00 13.01
CA SER A 34 6.65 19.43 13.08
C SER A 34 6.98 20.28 11.84
N THR A 35 7.45 19.68 10.75
CA THR A 35 7.74 20.39 9.49
C THR A 35 6.47 20.90 8.82
N VAL A 36 6.50 22.14 8.32
CA VAL A 36 5.39 22.78 7.59
C VAL A 36 5.59 22.61 6.09
N PHE A 37 4.58 22.14 5.37
CA PHE A 37 4.63 21.90 3.92
C PHE A 37 3.24 22.02 3.27
N ASP A 38 3.17 22.12 1.94
CA ASP A 38 1.92 22.10 1.18
C ASP A 38 1.29 20.69 1.18
N GLY A 39 0.30 20.46 2.03
CA GLY A 39 -0.38 19.16 2.11
C GLY A 39 -1.16 18.80 0.85
N ARG A 40 -1.66 19.80 0.12
CA ARG A 40 -2.37 19.62 -1.17
C ARG A 40 -1.51 18.95 -2.25
N ALA A 41 -0.19 19.18 -2.21
CA ALA A 41 0.76 18.62 -3.17
C ALA A 41 1.17 17.18 -2.81
N CYS A 42 0.93 16.75 -1.56
CA CYS A 42 1.33 15.44 -1.04
C CYS A 42 0.14 14.58 -0.59
N LEU A 43 -1.03 14.82 -1.19
CA LEU A 43 -2.23 14.02 -0.96
C LEU A 43 -2.08 12.65 -1.61
N LEU A 44 -2.42 11.60 -0.86
CA LEU A 44 -2.47 10.24 -1.39
C LEU A 44 -3.85 10.00 -2.00
N PRO A 45 -3.91 9.47 -3.25
CA PRO A 45 -5.17 9.03 -3.82
C PRO A 45 -5.76 7.91 -2.95
N ALA A 46 -7.09 7.90 -2.83
CA ALA A 46 -7.77 6.82 -2.12
C ALA A 46 -7.39 5.47 -2.77
N PRO A 47 -7.01 4.45 -1.99
CA PRO A 47 -6.79 3.11 -2.52
C PRO A 47 -8.14 2.61 -3.04
N GLY A 48 -8.33 2.69 -4.35
CA GLY A 48 -9.65 2.53 -4.98
C GLY A 48 -9.72 2.98 -6.43
N ALA A 49 -8.73 3.71 -6.95
CA ALA A 49 -8.50 3.68 -8.39
C ALA A 49 -7.85 2.33 -8.73
N PRO A 50 -8.53 1.42 -9.45
CA PRO A 50 -7.84 0.29 -10.03
C PRO A 50 -6.79 0.89 -10.96
N ILE A 51 -5.53 0.81 -10.54
CA ILE A 51 -4.44 0.63 -11.49
C ILE A 51 -4.85 -0.66 -12.19
N ALA A 52 -5.55 -0.56 -13.32
CA ALA A 52 -5.71 -1.68 -14.20
C ALA A 52 -4.28 -2.17 -14.43
N PRO A 53 -3.89 -3.37 -13.99
CA PRO A 53 -2.62 -3.91 -14.44
C PRO A 53 -2.75 -3.90 -15.96
N ALA A 54 -1.87 -3.15 -16.63
CA ALA A 54 -1.71 -3.29 -18.06
C ALA A 54 -1.58 -4.79 -18.29
N ALA A 55 -2.59 -5.37 -18.93
CA ALA A 55 -2.70 -6.81 -19.06
C ALA A 55 -1.36 -7.33 -19.58
N PRO A 56 -0.73 -8.34 -18.95
CA PRO A 56 0.28 -9.11 -19.64
C PRO A 56 -0.45 -9.84 -20.77
N ALA A 57 -0.53 -9.22 -21.94
CA ALA A 57 -0.89 -9.90 -23.17
C ALA A 57 0.26 -10.87 -23.48
N GLY A 58 0.13 -12.09 -22.97
CA GLY A 58 1.13 -13.12 -23.14
C GLY A 58 1.04 -14.18 -22.06
N ALA A 59 -0.08 -14.89 -22.01
CA ALA A 59 -0.09 -16.21 -21.38
C ALA A 59 0.66 -17.17 -22.32
N PRO A 60 1.83 -17.73 -21.97
CA PRO A 60 2.20 -19.01 -22.52
C PRO A 60 1.25 -20.02 -21.88
N LEU A 61 0.45 -20.72 -22.67
CA LEU A 61 -0.32 -21.85 -22.17
C LEU A 61 0.68 -22.90 -21.66
N PRO A 62 0.72 -23.26 -20.36
CA PRO A 62 1.43 -24.46 -19.97
C PRO A 62 0.57 -25.64 -20.39
N SER A 63 0.94 -26.25 -21.52
CA SER A 63 0.46 -27.56 -21.94
C SER A 63 0.60 -28.53 -20.77
N SER A 64 -0.53 -28.88 -20.16
CA SER A 64 -0.62 -29.91 -19.14
C SER A 64 -0.50 -31.28 -19.78
N ALA A 65 0.71 -31.82 -19.75
CA ALA A 65 1.03 -33.24 -19.82
C ALA A 65 2.42 -33.34 -19.17
N ALA A 66 2.71 -34.15 -18.16
CA ALA A 66 2.27 -35.50 -17.88
C ALA A 66 2.68 -35.80 -16.42
N THR A 67 1.78 -36.37 -15.61
CA THR A 67 1.87 -37.77 -15.14
C THR A 67 2.69 -37.97 -13.84
N VAL A 68 1.91 -38.19 -12.77
CA VAL A 68 2.06 -39.21 -11.70
C VAL A 68 3.39 -39.32 -10.96
N ALA A 69 3.34 -39.07 -9.65
CA ALA A 69 3.77 -40.04 -8.63
C ALA A 69 3.26 -39.62 -7.23
N ALA A 70 2.38 -40.44 -6.66
CA ALA A 70 2.09 -40.49 -5.22
C ALA A 70 3.24 -41.21 -4.47
N PRO A 71 3.13 -41.52 -3.17
CA PRO A 71 2.70 -40.79 -1.98
C PRO A 71 3.88 -40.72 -0.96
N VAL A 72 3.75 -40.09 0.21
CA VAL A 72 3.93 -40.76 1.53
C VAL A 72 3.89 -39.77 2.71
N LEU A 73 3.13 -40.21 3.71
CA LEU A 73 3.15 -39.94 5.14
C LEU A 73 4.48 -39.41 5.71
N SER A 74 4.42 -38.34 6.51
CA SER A 74 5.01 -38.29 7.86
C SER A 74 4.48 -37.11 8.66
N ALA A 75 3.82 -37.42 9.77
CA ALA A 75 3.33 -36.50 10.78
C ALA A 75 4.47 -36.12 11.78
N PRO A 76 4.27 -35.09 12.62
CA PRO A 76 5.31 -34.22 13.15
C PRO A 76 5.86 -34.63 14.52
N THR A 77 7.06 -34.15 14.87
CA THR A 77 7.47 -33.46 16.13
C THR A 77 8.97 -33.61 16.37
N PRO A 78 9.67 -32.51 16.70
CA PRO A 78 10.34 -32.53 18.00
C PRO A 78 10.33 -31.16 18.69
N HIS A 79 9.87 -31.08 19.95
CA HIS A 79 10.38 -30.06 20.85
C HIS A 79 10.32 -30.49 22.33
N ALA A 80 11.49 -30.69 22.92
CA ALA A 80 11.80 -30.75 24.35
C ALA A 80 13.34 -30.58 24.48
N PRO A 81 13.90 -30.22 25.65
CA PRO A 81 13.28 -29.80 26.92
C PRO A 81 13.12 -28.27 27.09
#